data_AF-R4WCG9-F1
#
_entry.id   AF-R4WCG9-F1
#
_cell.length_a   1.000
_cell.length_b   1.000
_cell.length_c   1.000
_cell.angle_alpha   90.00
_cell.angle_beta   90.00
_cell.angle_gamma   90.00
#
_symmetry.space_group_name_H-M   'P 1'
#
loop_
_entity.id
_entity.type
_entity.pdbx_description
1 polymer ?
#
loop_
_entity_poly.entity_id
_entity_poly.type
_entity_poly.pdbx_seq_one_letter_code
_entity_poly.pdbx_strand_id
1 'polypeptide(L)' 'QNFALLEAKIALSMMLQHFSFGLSPSYTHAPFPVSTLQPDHGAQIMLEKI' A
#
# COMPACT_ATOMS: atom_id res chain seq x y z
N GLN A 1 4.84 8.71 -22.22
CA GLN A 1 4.96 7.85 -21.02
C GLN A 1 3.83 8.17 -20.01
N ASN A 2 2.56 8.08 -20.42
CA ASN A 2 1.41 8.42 -19.56
C ASN A 2 0.51 7.22 -19.23
N PHE A 3 0.60 6.15 -20.02
CA PHE A 3 -0.26 4.97 -19.86
C PHE A 3 -0.02 4.25 -18.53
N ALA A 4 1.24 4.05 -18.14
CA ALA A 4 1.57 3.41 -16.86
C ALA A 4 0.95 4.12 -15.64
N LEU A 5 0.95 5.46 -15.63
CA LEU A 5 0.34 6.23 -14.54
C LEU A 5 -1.19 6.17 -14.58
N LEU A 6 -1.78 6.20 -15.77
CA LEU A 6 -3.23 6.04 -15.94
C LEU A 6 -3.70 4.66 -15.48
N GLU A 7 -3.00 3.61 -15.88
CA GLU A 7 -3.26 2.22 -15.47
C GLU A 7 -3.11 2.05 -13.97
N ALA A 8 -2.06 2.61 -13.36
CA ALA A 8 -1.88 2.58 -11.91
C ALA A 8 -3.06 3.26 -11.17
N LYS A 9 -3.54 4.40 -11.68
CA LYS A 9 -4.71 5.09 -11.10
C LYS A 9 -5.99 4.28 -11.24
N ILE A 10 -6.21 3.65 -12.39
CA ILE A 10 -7.37 2.77 -12.61
C ILE A 10 -7.31 1.59 -11.65
N ALA A 11 -6.17 0.89 -11.56
CA ALA A 11 -5.98 -0.24 -10.65
C ALA A 11 -6.22 0.15 -9.18
N LEU A 12 -5.65 1.27 -8.72
CA LEU A 12 -5.87 1.79 -7.37
C LEU A 12 -7.34 2.14 -7.13
N SER A 13 -8.00 2.77 -8.11
CA SER A 13 -9.44 3.11 -7.99
C SER A 13 -10.31 1.86 -7.92
N MET A 14 -9.95 0.80 -8.64
CA MET A 14 -10.64 -0.50 -8.53
C MET A 14 -10.41 -1.14 -7.16
N MET A 15 -9.19 -1.09 -6.63
CA MET A 15 -8.88 -1.61 -5.30
C MET A 15 -9.67 -0.88 -4.20
N LEU A 16 -9.66 0.45 -4.19
CA LEU A 16 -10.32 1.27 -3.17
C LEU A 16 -11.86 1.20 -3.19
N GLN A 17 -12.46 0.83 -4.32
CA GLN A 17 -13.92 0.63 -4.41
C GLN A 17 -14.40 -0.70 -3.84
N HIS A 18 -13.52 -1.71 -3.75
CA HIS A 18 -13.92 -3.08 -3.38
C HIS A 18 -13.28 -3.56 -2.08
N PHE A 19 -12.25 -2.87 -1.58
CA PHE A 19 -11.49 -3.28 -0.41
C PHE A 19 -11.26 -2.13 0.56
N SER A 20 -11.37 -2.42 1.85
CA SER A 20 -10.78 -1.62 2.91
C SER A 20 -9.37 -2.15 3.22
N PHE A 21 -8.52 -1.26 3.72
CA PHE A 21 -7.10 -1.54 3.99
C PHE A 21 -6.82 -1.24 5.47
N GLY A 22 -6.24 -2.20 6.17
CA GLY A 22 -5.82 -2.06 7.56
C GLY A 22 -4.40 -2.56 7.77
N LEU A 23 -3.71 -2.08 8.80
CA LEU A 23 -2.42 -2.65 9.19
C LEU A 23 -2.66 -4.00 9.88
N SER A 24 -1.87 -5.01 9.50
CA SER A 24 -1.84 -6.27 10.22
C SER A 24 -1.40 -6.06 11.68
N PRO A 25 -1.88 -6.84 12.65
CA PRO A 25 -1.37 -6.83 14.03
C PRO A 25 0.13 -7.08 14.13
N SER A 26 0.74 -7.72 13.13
CA SER A 26 2.19 -7.94 13.01
C SER A 26 2.96 -6.71 12.52
N TYR A 27 2.29 -5.62 12.12
CA TYR A 27 2.96 -4.39 11.72
C TYR A 27 3.71 -3.78 12.92
N THR A 28 5.03 -3.64 12.75
CA THR A 28 5.88 -2.96 13.72
C THR A 28 6.37 -1.66 13.11
N HIS A 29 5.98 -0.53 13.71
CA HIS A 29 6.36 0.79 13.21
C HIS A 29 7.84 1.08 13.51
N ALA A 30 8.71 0.75 12.54
CA ALA A 30 10.16 0.98 12.59
C ALA A 30 10.65 1.61 11.27
N PRO A 31 10.60 2.95 11.13
CA PRO A 31 11.08 3.62 9.94
C PRO A 31 12.63 3.66 9.85
N PHE A 32 13.19 3.35 8.69
CA PHE A 32 14.64 3.38 8.43
C PHE A 32 14.94 4.23 7.18
N PRO A 33 15.85 5.22 7.25
CA PRO A 33 16.14 6.11 6.13
C PRO A 33 17.15 5.48 5.15
N VAL A 34 16.72 5.08 3.96
CA VAL A 34 17.60 4.58 2.89
C VAL A 34 17.19 5.19 1.54
N SER A 35 17.74 6.35 1.20
CA SER A 35 17.32 7.21 0.06
C SER A 35 15.89 7.76 0.19
N THR A 36 14.91 6.89 0.34
CA THR A 36 13.54 7.21 0.77
C THR A 36 13.24 6.54 2.11
N LEU A 37 12.26 7.08 2.85
CA LEU A 37 11.82 6.46 4.09
C LEU A 37 11.20 5.10 3.78
N GLN A 38 11.69 4.05 4.43
CA GLN A 38 11.17 2.69 4.26
C GLN A 38 10.88 2.04 5.61
N PRO A 39 9.92 1.11 5.68
CA PRO A 39 9.72 0.31 6.88
C PRO A 39 10.83 -0.76 7.00
N ASP A 40 11.47 -0.83 8.17
CA ASP A 40 12.52 -1.80 8.46
C ASP A 40 12.00 -3.25 8.45
N HIS A 41 10.73 -3.45 8.85
CA HIS A 41 10.08 -4.77 8.92
C HIS A 41 8.97 -4.95 7.86
N GLY A 42 8.95 -4.09 6.83
CA GLY A 42 7.86 -4.06 5.85
C GLY A 42 6.55 -3.44 6.40
N ALA A 43 5.54 -3.36 5.54
CA ALA A 43 4.21 -2.87 5.89
C ALA A 43 3.15 -3.90 5.48
N GLN A 44 2.86 -4.85 6.37
CA GLN A 44 1.89 -5.91 6.12
C GLN A 44 0.48 -5.32 6.20
N ILE A 45 -0.20 -5.25 5.05
CA ILE A 45 -1.55 -4.70 4.93
C ILE A 45 -2.55 -5.87 4.83
N MET A 46 -3.61 -5.79 5.62
CA MET A 46 -4.77 -6.65 5.50
C MET A 46 -5.79 -5.99 4.57
N LEU A 47 -6.30 -6.76 3.62
CA LEU A 47 -7.39 -6.35 2.75
C LEU A 47 -8.67 -7.04 3.22
N GLU A 48 -9.72 -6.26 3.42
CA GLU A 48 -11.05 -6.78 3.67
C GLU A 48 -11.97 -6.32 2.55
N LYS A 49 -12.80 -7.22 2.04
CA LYS A 49 -13.78 -6.86 1.02
C LYS A 49 -14.88 -5.99 1.64
N ILE A 50 -15.21 -4.88 0.98
CA ILE A 50 -16.34 -4.00 1.35
C ILE A 50 -17.67 -4.70 1.05
#